data_AF-Q542Y0-F1
#
_entry.id   AF-Q542Y0-F1
#
_cell.length_a   1.000
_cell.length_b   1.000
_cell.length_c   1.000
_cell.angle_alpha   90.00
_cell.angle_beta   90.00
_cell.angle_gamma   90.00
#
_symmetry.space_group_name_H-M   'P 1'
#
loop_
_entity.id
_entity.type
_entity.pdbx_description
1 polymer ?
#
loop_
_entity_poly.entity_id
_entity_poly.type
_entity_poly.pdbx_seq_one_letter_code
_entity_poly.pdbx_strand_id
1 'polypeptide(L)'
;MAARRALIVLAHSEKTSFNYAMKEAAVEALKKRGWEVLESDLYAMNFNPIISRNDITGELKDSKNFQYPSESSLAYKEGRLSPDIVAEHKKLEAADLVIFQFPLQWFGVPAILKGWFERVLVAGFAYTYAAMYDNGPFQNKKTLLSITTGGSGSMYSLQGVHGDMNVILWPIQSGILRFCGFQVLEPQLVYSIGHTPPDARMQILEGWKKRLETVWEETPLYFAPSSLFDLNFQAGFLMKKEVQEEQKKNKFGLSVGHHLGKSIPADNQIKARK
;
A
#
# COMPACT_ATOMS: atom_id res chain seq x y z
N MET A 1 8.63 27.03 -1.68
CA MET A 1 8.37 25.73 -1.03
C MET A 1 9.16 24.66 -1.77
N ALA A 2 9.78 23.72 -1.07
CA ALA A 2 10.45 22.60 -1.73
C ALA A 2 9.43 21.79 -2.55
N ALA A 3 9.82 21.32 -3.73
CA ALA A 3 8.98 20.47 -4.56
C ALA A 3 8.62 19.18 -3.82
N ARG A 4 7.36 18.75 -3.89
CA ARG A 4 6.94 17.43 -3.36
C ARG A 4 7.53 16.31 -4.20
N ARG A 5 7.78 15.17 -3.57
CA ARG A 5 8.35 13.98 -4.21
C ARG A 5 7.34 12.84 -4.27
N ALA A 6 7.18 12.22 -5.43
CA ALA A 6 6.37 11.03 -5.61
C ALA A 6 7.26 9.84 -5.99
N LEU A 7 6.97 8.66 -5.44
CA LEU A 7 7.52 7.38 -5.89
C LEU A 7 6.40 6.58 -6.57
N ILE A 8 6.65 6.14 -7.81
CA ILE A 8 5.74 5.23 -8.52
C ILE A 8 6.39 3.85 -8.61
N VAL A 9 5.78 2.85 -7.97
CA VAL A 9 6.20 1.45 -8.03
C VAL A 9 5.31 0.72 -9.04
N LEU A 10 5.90 0.29 -10.15
CA LEU A 10 5.21 -0.43 -11.24
C LEU A 10 5.55 -1.93 -11.19
N ALA A 11 4.52 -2.77 -11.20
CA ALA A 11 4.67 -4.22 -11.23
C ALA A 11 4.01 -4.85 -12.47
N HIS A 12 4.53 -4.53 -13.65
CA HIS A 12 4.12 -5.13 -14.92
C HIS A 12 5.32 -5.25 -15.88
N SER A 13 5.45 -6.37 -16.61
CA SER A 13 6.61 -6.61 -17.49
C SER A 13 6.56 -5.81 -18.79
N GLU A 14 5.36 -5.70 -19.38
CA GLU A 14 5.21 -5.14 -20.73
C GLU A 14 5.06 -3.61 -20.75
N LYS A 15 5.93 -2.94 -21.52
CA LYS A 15 5.82 -1.50 -21.84
C LYS A 15 4.59 -1.16 -22.68
N THR A 16 4.02 -2.14 -23.36
CA THR A 16 2.79 -2.03 -24.16
C THR A 16 1.52 -2.18 -23.32
N SER A 17 1.65 -2.49 -22.02
CA SER A 17 0.50 -2.68 -21.15
C SER A 17 -0.20 -1.38 -20.77
N PHE A 18 -1.50 -1.49 -20.44
CA PHE A 18 -2.23 -0.37 -19.88
C PHE A 18 -1.71 0.05 -18.49
N ASN A 19 -1.09 -0.87 -17.74
CA ASN A 19 -0.42 -0.54 -16.47
C ASN A 19 0.78 0.38 -16.69
N TYR A 20 1.59 0.11 -17.71
CA TYR A 20 2.68 1.01 -18.10
C TYR A 20 2.14 2.38 -18.54
N ALA A 21 1.07 2.41 -19.33
CA ALA A 21 0.41 3.67 -19.72
C ALA A 21 -0.12 4.48 -18.53
N MET A 22 -0.72 3.83 -17.53
CA MET A 22 -1.17 4.49 -16.29
C MET A 22 0.01 5.05 -15.48
N LYS A 23 1.16 4.35 -15.47
CA LYS A 23 2.40 4.85 -14.86
C LYS A 23 2.90 6.10 -15.57
N GLU A 24 3.00 6.07 -16.90
CA GLU A 24 3.45 7.23 -17.69
C GLU A 24 2.52 8.44 -17.50
N ALA A 25 1.20 8.22 -17.51
CA ALA A 25 0.21 9.25 -17.24
C ALA A 25 0.40 9.88 -15.85
N ALA A 26 0.72 9.07 -14.83
CA ALA A 26 1.01 9.57 -13.49
C ALA A 26 2.29 10.43 -13.45
N VAL A 27 3.37 9.97 -14.10
CA VAL A 27 4.64 10.70 -14.21
C VAL A 27 4.39 12.07 -14.87
N GLU A 28 3.68 12.09 -15.99
CA GLU A 28 3.36 13.31 -16.75
C GLU A 28 2.57 14.31 -15.89
N ALA A 29 1.46 13.86 -15.28
CA ALA A 29 0.58 14.72 -14.50
C ALA A 29 1.27 15.33 -13.27
N LEU A 30 2.02 14.50 -12.53
CA LEU A 30 2.73 14.95 -11.33
C LEU A 30 3.86 15.92 -11.67
N LYS A 31 4.67 15.63 -12.70
CA LYS A 31 5.73 16.56 -13.17
C LYS A 31 5.15 17.89 -13.63
N LYS A 32 4.01 17.88 -14.33
CA LYS A 32 3.30 19.11 -14.75
C LYS A 32 2.84 19.97 -13.57
N ARG A 33 2.62 19.35 -12.40
CA ARG A 33 2.29 20.04 -11.13
C ARG A 33 3.51 20.36 -10.27
N GLY A 34 4.73 20.21 -10.81
CA GLY A 34 5.97 20.57 -10.13
C GLY A 34 6.47 19.53 -9.13
N TRP A 35 5.99 18.27 -9.20
CA TRP A 35 6.53 17.18 -8.40
C TRP A 35 7.83 16.66 -9.00
N GLU A 36 8.77 16.28 -8.14
CA GLU A 36 9.82 15.35 -8.51
C GLU A 36 9.24 13.93 -8.48
N VAL A 37 9.50 13.14 -9.52
CA VAL A 37 8.94 11.79 -9.65
C VAL A 37 10.07 10.77 -9.77
N LEU A 38 10.12 9.87 -8.81
CA LEU A 38 10.98 8.69 -8.74
C LEU A 38 10.18 7.47 -9.20
N GLU A 39 10.88 6.50 -9.80
CA GLU A 39 10.26 5.27 -10.31
C GLU A 39 10.97 4.03 -9.77
N SER A 40 10.18 2.99 -9.53
CA SER A 40 10.63 1.62 -9.32
C SER A 40 9.81 0.70 -10.23
N ASP A 41 10.24 0.58 -11.48
CA ASP A 41 9.73 -0.42 -12.42
C ASP A 41 10.39 -1.77 -12.10
N LEU A 42 9.68 -2.59 -11.33
CA LEU A 42 10.25 -3.79 -10.71
C LEU A 42 10.74 -4.80 -11.75
N TYR A 43 10.03 -4.91 -12.88
CA TYR A 43 10.44 -5.81 -13.96
C TYR A 43 11.63 -5.24 -14.73
N ALA A 44 11.63 -3.94 -15.06
CA ALA A 44 12.76 -3.31 -15.75
C ALA A 44 14.04 -3.32 -14.89
N MET A 45 13.90 -3.27 -13.57
CA MET A 45 14.99 -3.38 -12.60
C MET A 45 15.50 -4.81 -12.41
N ASN A 46 14.80 -5.82 -12.95
CA ASN A 46 15.01 -7.22 -12.60
C ASN A 46 15.05 -7.44 -11.08
N PHE A 47 14.11 -6.82 -10.36
CA PHE A 47 14.10 -6.80 -8.91
C PHE A 47 13.97 -8.23 -8.35
N ASN A 48 14.89 -8.65 -7.49
CA ASN A 48 14.81 -9.93 -6.80
C ASN A 48 13.68 -9.88 -5.75
N PRO A 49 12.61 -10.70 -5.85
CA PRO A 49 11.50 -10.65 -4.92
C PRO A 49 11.63 -11.64 -3.74
N ILE A 50 12.74 -12.39 -3.64
CA ILE A 50 12.87 -13.47 -2.68
C ILE A 50 13.70 -13.00 -1.49
N ILE A 51 13.08 -12.91 -0.30
CA ILE A 51 13.81 -12.68 0.94
C ILE A 51 14.82 -13.80 1.19
N SER A 52 16.05 -13.44 1.56
CA SER A 52 17.08 -14.44 1.88
C SER A 52 18.19 -13.84 2.74
N ARG A 53 19.11 -14.69 3.20
CA ARG A 53 20.34 -14.23 3.86
C ARG A 53 21.21 -13.32 2.98
N ASN A 54 21.01 -13.34 1.66
CA ASN A 54 21.75 -12.50 0.72
C ASN A 54 21.28 -11.03 0.76
N ASP A 55 20.19 -10.74 1.46
CA ASP A 55 19.75 -9.37 1.73
C ASP A 55 20.61 -8.65 2.76
N ILE A 56 21.54 -9.39 3.39
CA ILE A 56 22.40 -8.93 4.46
C ILE A 56 23.84 -9.14 4.04
N THR A 57 24.61 -8.06 4.07
CA THR A 57 26.05 -8.06 3.84
C THR A 57 26.80 -8.19 5.17
N GLY A 58 28.00 -8.76 5.14
CA GLY A 58 28.80 -8.98 6.34
C GLY A 58 28.29 -10.12 7.22
N GLU A 59 28.64 -10.09 8.51
CA GLU A 59 28.37 -11.18 9.44
C GLU A 59 26.91 -11.19 9.91
N LEU A 60 26.35 -12.41 10.02
CA LEU A 60 25.05 -12.67 10.65
C LEU A 60 25.27 -12.86 12.14
N LYS A 61 24.29 -12.45 12.96
CA LYS A 61 24.35 -12.64 14.41
C LYS A 61 24.28 -14.12 14.80
N ASP A 62 23.41 -14.88 14.16
CA ASP A 62 23.29 -16.33 14.34
C ASP A 62 23.12 -17.02 12.98
N SER A 63 24.25 -17.37 12.35
CA SER A 63 24.24 -18.04 11.04
C SER A 63 23.68 -19.47 11.07
N LYS A 64 23.67 -20.12 12.25
CA LYS A 64 23.20 -21.50 12.43
C LYS A 64 21.69 -21.56 12.59
N ASN A 65 21.07 -20.52 13.16
CA ASN A 65 19.63 -20.37 13.29
C ASN A 65 19.17 -19.03 12.71
N PHE A 66 19.23 -18.92 11.37
CA PHE A 66 18.89 -17.69 10.67
C PHE A 66 17.42 -17.28 10.88
N GLN A 67 17.22 -16.07 11.39
CA GLN A 67 15.91 -15.47 11.60
C GLN A 67 15.83 -14.13 10.84
N TYR A 68 15.17 -14.14 9.67
CA TYR A 68 15.13 -12.97 8.78
C TYR A 68 14.66 -11.68 9.48
N PRO A 69 13.60 -11.65 10.31
CA PRO A 69 13.16 -10.41 10.95
C PRO A 69 14.22 -9.79 11.87
N SER A 70 14.90 -10.60 12.67
CA SER A 70 15.92 -10.14 13.62
C SER A 70 17.20 -9.71 12.89
N GLU A 71 17.64 -10.51 11.92
CA GLU A 71 18.88 -10.26 11.17
C GLU A 71 18.74 -9.05 10.25
N SER A 72 17.62 -8.90 9.52
CA SER A 72 17.39 -7.75 8.64
C SER A 72 17.24 -6.44 9.44
N SER A 73 16.60 -6.48 10.61
CA SER A 73 16.50 -5.31 11.49
C SER A 73 17.86 -4.87 12.03
N LEU A 74 18.73 -5.82 12.38
CA LEU A 74 20.10 -5.53 12.79
C LEU A 74 20.91 -4.98 11.61
N ALA A 75 20.81 -5.60 10.44
CA ALA A 75 21.49 -5.16 9.23
C ALA A 75 21.07 -3.75 8.82
N TYR A 76 19.80 -3.37 8.98
CA TYR A 76 19.35 -1.99 8.77
C TYR A 76 20.07 -1.02 9.72
N LYS A 77 20.08 -1.32 11.03
CA LYS A 77 20.71 -0.45 12.04
C LYS A 77 22.21 -0.27 11.82
N GLU A 78 22.88 -1.29 11.29
CA GLU A 78 24.33 -1.30 11.06
C GLU A 78 24.72 -0.91 9.62
N GLY A 79 23.75 -0.56 8.76
CA GLY A 79 24.03 -0.17 7.37
C GLY A 79 24.53 -1.31 6.47
N ARG A 80 24.11 -2.55 6.77
CA ARG A 80 24.55 -3.79 6.12
C ARG A 80 23.51 -4.42 5.20
N LEU A 81 22.37 -3.78 4.96
CA LEU A 81 21.41 -4.30 3.97
C LEU A 81 22.01 -4.31 2.55
N SER A 82 21.52 -5.22 1.72
CA SER A 82 21.89 -5.30 0.31
C SER A 82 21.69 -3.95 -0.40
N PRO A 83 22.61 -3.53 -1.30
CA PRO A 83 22.54 -2.21 -1.94
C PRO A 83 21.24 -1.91 -2.69
N ASP A 84 20.60 -2.92 -3.27
CA ASP A 84 19.33 -2.77 -3.97
C ASP A 84 18.17 -2.44 -3.01
N ILE A 85 18.16 -3.02 -1.80
CA ILE A 85 17.20 -2.67 -0.74
C ILE A 85 17.44 -1.24 -0.26
N VAL A 86 18.71 -0.87 -0.02
CA VAL A 86 19.09 0.48 0.42
C VAL A 86 18.69 1.54 -0.62
N ALA A 87 18.77 1.22 -1.92
CA ALA A 87 18.32 2.11 -2.98
C ALA A 87 16.80 2.38 -2.91
N GLU A 88 16.00 1.35 -2.62
CA GLU A 88 14.55 1.51 -2.45
C GLU A 88 14.17 2.23 -1.14
N HIS A 89 14.94 2.04 -0.06
CA HIS A 89 14.81 2.82 1.17
C HIS A 89 14.95 4.31 0.90
N LYS A 90 16.01 4.72 0.18
CA LYS A 90 16.24 6.13 -0.16
C LYS A 90 15.07 6.75 -0.93
N LYS A 91 14.46 6.01 -1.85
CA LYS A 91 13.27 6.48 -2.59
C LYS A 91 12.07 6.66 -1.66
N LEU A 92 11.82 5.70 -0.76
CA LEU A 92 10.74 5.78 0.23
C LEU A 92 10.95 6.92 1.24
N GLU A 93 12.17 7.14 1.71
CA GLU A 93 12.51 8.24 2.60
C GLU A 93 12.23 9.59 1.94
N ALA A 94 12.63 9.74 0.67
CA ALA A 94 12.41 10.95 -0.10
C ALA A 94 10.93 11.21 -0.43
N ALA A 95 10.16 10.18 -0.74
CA ALA A 95 8.79 10.33 -1.23
C ALA A 95 7.81 10.88 -0.18
N ASP A 96 6.99 11.84 -0.58
CA ASP A 96 5.79 12.28 0.15
C ASP A 96 4.58 11.40 -0.23
N LEU A 97 4.47 11.06 -1.52
CA LEU A 97 3.42 10.22 -2.09
C LEU A 97 4.02 8.93 -2.67
N VAL A 98 3.42 7.77 -2.39
CA VAL A 98 3.78 6.49 -3.02
C VAL A 98 2.60 5.90 -3.77
N ILE A 99 2.74 5.70 -5.08
CA ILE A 99 1.72 5.11 -5.95
C ILE A 99 2.16 3.70 -6.31
N PHE A 100 1.30 2.72 -6.05
CA PHE A 100 1.50 1.33 -6.49
C PHE A 100 0.63 1.06 -7.71
N GLN A 101 1.26 0.86 -8.88
CA GLN A 101 0.58 0.53 -10.14
C GLN A 101 0.76 -0.96 -10.46
N PHE A 102 -0.34 -1.72 -10.52
CA PHE A 102 -0.26 -3.15 -10.81
C PHE A 102 -1.58 -3.74 -11.33
N PRO A 103 -1.52 -4.84 -12.11
CA PRO A 103 -2.69 -5.66 -12.38
C PRO A 103 -3.04 -6.51 -11.14
N LEU A 104 -4.33 -6.60 -10.79
CA LEU A 104 -4.79 -7.53 -9.77
C LEU A 104 -4.51 -8.96 -10.23
N GLN A 105 -3.70 -9.70 -9.47
CA GLN A 105 -3.35 -11.09 -9.74
C GLN A 105 -3.73 -11.94 -8.53
N TRP A 106 -4.57 -12.96 -8.74
CA TRP A 106 -5.03 -13.83 -7.66
C TRP A 106 -5.58 -13.07 -6.43
N PHE A 107 -6.42 -12.07 -6.69
CA PHE A 107 -7.04 -11.25 -5.62
C PHE A 107 -6.02 -10.50 -4.74
N GLY A 108 -4.82 -10.25 -5.27
CA GLY A 108 -3.78 -9.54 -4.56
C GLY A 108 -2.79 -8.85 -5.49
N VAL A 109 -1.65 -8.47 -4.91
CA VAL A 109 -0.54 -7.86 -5.64
C VAL A 109 0.25 -8.93 -6.43
N PRO A 110 0.89 -8.58 -7.56
CA PRO A 110 1.83 -9.48 -8.23
C PRO A 110 2.94 -9.95 -7.28
N ALA A 111 3.43 -11.17 -7.47
CA ALA A 111 4.46 -11.76 -6.61
C ALA A 111 5.71 -10.89 -6.48
N ILE A 112 6.15 -10.25 -7.58
CA ILE A 112 7.31 -9.34 -7.55
C ILE A 112 7.09 -8.12 -6.64
N LEU A 113 5.86 -7.60 -6.58
CA LEU A 113 5.49 -6.50 -5.69
C LEU A 113 5.35 -6.99 -4.25
N LYS A 114 4.82 -8.21 -4.03
CA LYS A 114 4.81 -8.81 -2.70
C LYS A 114 6.22 -8.97 -2.14
N GLY A 115 7.15 -9.48 -2.95
CA GLY A 115 8.56 -9.62 -2.60
C GLY A 115 9.26 -8.29 -2.36
N TRP A 116 8.89 -7.24 -3.12
CA TRP A 116 9.36 -5.88 -2.84
C TRP A 116 8.95 -5.42 -1.45
N PHE A 117 7.69 -5.63 -1.04
CA PHE A 117 7.27 -5.32 0.33
C PHE A 117 8.07 -6.11 1.37
N GLU A 118 8.26 -7.42 1.17
CA GLU A 118 8.96 -8.28 2.13
C GLU A 118 10.44 -7.92 2.31
N ARG A 119 11.14 -7.56 1.23
CA ARG A 119 12.55 -7.18 1.27
C ARG A 119 12.78 -5.74 1.72
N VAL A 120 11.90 -4.82 1.32
CA VAL A 120 12.09 -3.37 1.52
C VAL A 120 11.47 -2.88 2.84
N LEU A 121 10.34 -3.42 3.29
CA LEU A 121 9.67 -2.96 4.52
C LEU A 121 10.26 -3.63 5.78
N VAL A 122 11.55 -3.36 6.03
CA VAL A 122 12.31 -3.93 7.15
C VAL A 122 11.92 -3.30 8.49
N ALA A 123 11.92 -4.11 9.55
CA ALA A 123 11.67 -3.63 10.93
C ALA A 123 12.73 -2.63 11.38
N GLY A 124 12.29 -1.50 11.94
CA GLY A 124 13.12 -0.35 12.30
C GLY A 124 13.19 0.71 11.20
N PHE A 125 12.97 0.33 9.94
CA PHE A 125 12.82 1.26 8.82
C PHE A 125 11.34 1.60 8.57
N ALA A 126 10.54 0.59 8.21
CA ALA A 126 9.16 0.78 7.77
C ALA A 126 8.13 0.61 8.89
N TYR A 127 8.47 -0.10 9.97
CA TYR A 127 7.58 -0.31 11.12
C TYR A 127 8.35 -0.61 12.40
N THR A 128 7.67 -0.42 13.53
CA THR A 128 8.10 -0.94 14.84
C THR A 128 6.88 -1.45 15.61
N TYR A 129 7.05 -2.44 16.49
CA TYR A 129 5.93 -2.92 17.32
C TYR A 129 5.48 -1.90 18.38
N ALA A 130 6.36 -0.99 18.79
CA ALA A 130 6.03 0.08 19.72
C ALA A 130 5.20 1.20 19.07
N ALA A 131 5.30 1.36 17.75
CA ALA A 131 4.62 2.41 16.99
C ALA A 131 3.99 1.81 15.72
N MET A 132 2.95 1.00 15.92
CA MET A 132 2.17 0.40 14.83
C MET A 132 1.10 1.38 14.31
N TYR A 133 0.65 1.14 13.07
CA TYR A 133 -0.46 1.86 12.46
C TYR A 133 -0.22 3.38 12.45
N ASP A 134 -1.07 4.22 13.06
CA ASP A 134 -1.05 5.70 12.96
C ASP A 134 0.23 6.33 13.48
N ASN A 135 0.98 5.58 14.28
CA ASN A 135 2.26 6.02 14.81
C ASN A 135 3.45 5.51 13.99
N GLY A 136 3.21 4.79 12.89
CA GLY A 136 4.25 4.18 12.07
C GLY A 136 5.19 5.21 11.42
N PRO A 137 6.41 4.79 11.03
CA PRO A 137 7.41 5.67 10.41
C PRO A 137 6.91 6.48 9.21
N PHE A 138 5.92 5.97 8.48
CA PHE A 138 5.37 6.62 7.28
C PHE A 138 4.08 7.44 7.54
N GLN A 139 3.77 7.81 8.80
CA GLN A 139 2.56 8.58 9.17
C GLN A 139 2.38 9.93 8.45
N ASN A 140 3.48 10.53 7.98
CA ASN A 140 3.46 11.80 7.24
C ASN A 140 3.45 11.62 5.71
N LYS A 141 3.37 10.38 5.23
CA LYS A 141 3.37 10.04 3.80
C LYS A 141 1.97 9.57 3.38
N LYS A 142 1.59 9.89 2.16
CA LYS A 142 0.35 9.40 1.54
C LYS A 142 0.66 8.26 0.57
N THR A 143 -0.29 7.35 0.41
CA THR A 143 -0.16 6.26 -0.56
C THR A 143 -1.49 5.94 -1.21
N LEU A 144 -1.46 5.40 -2.43
CA LEU A 144 -2.65 4.84 -3.08
C LEU A 144 -2.30 3.63 -3.95
N LEU A 145 -3.29 2.77 -4.12
CA LEU A 145 -3.24 1.64 -5.04
C LEU A 145 -3.94 2.02 -6.35
N SER A 146 -3.26 1.88 -7.48
CA SER A 146 -3.83 1.99 -8.82
C SER A 146 -3.85 0.62 -9.48
N ILE A 147 -5.05 0.05 -9.62
CA ILE A 147 -5.26 -1.37 -9.88
C ILE A 147 -6.10 -1.54 -11.15
N THR A 148 -5.61 -2.38 -12.06
CA THR A 148 -6.41 -2.85 -13.20
C THR A 148 -6.88 -4.28 -12.96
N THR A 149 -8.13 -4.62 -13.32
CA THR A 149 -8.64 -6.00 -13.23
C THR A 149 -9.07 -6.56 -14.58
N GLY A 150 -9.14 -7.89 -14.66
CA GLY A 150 -9.81 -8.59 -15.76
C GLY A 150 -11.33 -8.61 -15.62
N GLY A 151 -11.84 -8.92 -14.42
CA GLY A 151 -13.28 -8.95 -14.13
C GLY A 151 -13.93 -7.56 -14.10
N SER A 152 -15.22 -7.48 -14.39
CA SER A 152 -15.99 -6.24 -14.33
C SER A 152 -16.24 -5.81 -12.88
N GLY A 153 -16.56 -4.52 -12.67
CA GLY A 153 -16.86 -3.99 -11.35
C GLY A 153 -18.05 -4.69 -10.67
N SER A 154 -19.04 -5.15 -11.45
CA SER A 154 -20.20 -5.88 -10.91
C SER A 154 -19.82 -7.22 -10.29
N MET A 155 -18.77 -7.89 -10.80
CA MET A 155 -18.28 -9.15 -10.23
C MET A 155 -17.70 -8.96 -8.82
N TYR A 156 -17.19 -7.77 -8.50
CA TYR A 156 -16.62 -7.39 -7.20
C TYR A 156 -17.58 -6.54 -6.34
N SER A 157 -18.85 -6.45 -6.74
CA SER A 157 -19.89 -5.85 -5.91
C SER A 157 -20.32 -6.80 -4.78
N LEU A 158 -21.13 -6.32 -3.85
CA LEU A 158 -21.68 -7.15 -2.75
C LEU A 158 -22.46 -8.39 -3.23
N GLN A 159 -23.04 -8.34 -4.43
CA GLN A 159 -23.80 -9.43 -5.06
C GLN A 159 -23.01 -10.17 -6.13
N GLY A 160 -21.77 -9.73 -6.38
CA GLY A 160 -20.90 -10.28 -7.40
C GLY A 160 -20.30 -11.62 -6.99
N VAL A 161 -19.96 -12.44 -7.98
CA VAL A 161 -19.39 -13.79 -7.76
C VAL A 161 -18.04 -13.78 -7.03
N HIS A 162 -17.30 -12.67 -7.08
CA HIS A 162 -16.03 -12.50 -6.37
C HIS A 162 -16.18 -11.92 -4.96
N GLY A 163 -17.38 -11.47 -4.60
CA GLY A 163 -17.65 -10.78 -3.35
C GLY A 163 -17.07 -9.36 -3.32
N ASP A 164 -17.21 -8.73 -2.15
CA ASP A 164 -16.90 -7.33 -1.92
C ASP A 164 -15.40 -6.99 -2.12
N MET A 165 -15.11 -6.09 -3.06
CA MET A 165 -13.76 -5.54 -3.28
C MET A 165 -13.14 -4.93 -2.01
N ASN A 166 -13.94 -4.39 -1.09
CA ASN A 166 -13.42 -3.84 0.16
C ASN A 166 -12.68 -4.90 1.01
N VAL A 167 -13.12 -6.16 0.95
CA VAL A 167 -12.49 -7.29 1.65
C VAL A 167 -11.17 -7.67 0.99
N ILE A 168 -11.12 -7.68 -0.36
CA ILE A 168 -9.92 -7.96 -1.14
C ILE A 168 -8.81 -6.94 -0.86
N LEU A 169 -9.18 -5.66 -0.74
CA LEU A 169 -8.22 -4.57 -0.54
C LEU A 169 -7.67 -4.50 0.89
N TRP A 170 -8.44 -4.96 1.88
CA TRP A 170 -8.12 -4.79 3.31
C TRP A 170 -6.72 -5.30 3.71
N PRO A 171 -6.28 -6.51 3.35
CA PRO A 171 -4.95 -7.01 3.75
C PRO A 171 -3.80 -6.14 3.24
N ILE A 172 -3.95 -5.51 2.08
CA ILE A 172 -2.92 -4.67 1.47
C ILE A 172 -2.95 -3.29 2.11
N GLN A 173 -4.11 -2.62 2.08
CA GLN A 173 -4.25 -1.25 2.57
C GLN A 173 -4.05 -1.17 4.08
N SER A 174 -4.66 -2.07 4.86
CA SER A 174 -4.52 -2.09 6.31
C SER A 174 -3.25 -2.80 6.78
N GLY A 175 -3.04 -4.03 6.29
CA GLY A 175 -2.00 -4.93 6.81
C GLY A 175 -0.58 -4.59 6.36
N ILE A 176 -0.40 -4.00 5.17
CA ILE A 176 0.91 -3.61 4.66
C ILE A 176 1.10 -2.09 4.81
N LEU A 177 0.23 -1.30 4.20
CA LEU A 177 0.46 0.14 4.06
C LEU A 177 0.17 0.90 5.34
N ARG A 178 -1.04 0.77 5.87
CA ARG A 178 -1.47 1.46 7.09
C ARG A 178 -0.64 1.03 8.29
N PHE A 179 -0.28 -0.25 8.38
CA PHE A 179 0.60 -0.78 9.42
C PHE A 179 1.94 -0.01 9.53
N CYS A 180 2.51 0.38 8.38
CA CYS A 180 3.75 1.17 8.32
C CYS A 180 3.56 2.66 8.60
N GLY A 181 2.33 3.14 8.78
CA GLY A 181 2.02 4.56 9.01
C GLY A 181 1.24 5.24 7.90
N PHE A 182 1.27 4.74 6.67
CA PHE A 182 0.76 5.51 5.54
C PHE A 182 -0.70 5.98 5.72
N GLN A 183 -0.94 7.22 5.27
CA GLN A 183 -2.28 7.72 4.99
C GLN A 183 -2.73 7.15 3.63
N VAL A 184 -3.58 6.13 3.66
CA VAL A 184 -4.03 5.45 2.44
C VAL A 184 -5.19 6.21 1.80
N LEU A 185 -5.01 6.70 0.58
CA LEU A 185 -6.04 7.39 -0.21
C LEU A 185 -6.95 6.38 -0.94
N GLU A 186 -8.04 6.87 -1.53
CA GLU A 186 -8.95 6.04 -2.33
C GLU A 186 -8.18 5.28 -3.44
N PRO A 187 -8.40 3.98 -3.64
CA PRO A 187 -7.77 3.25 -4.72
C PRO A 187 -8.29 3.72 -6.09
N GLN A 188 -7.41 3.82 -7.07
CA GLN A 188 -7.79 4.00 -8.47
C GLN A 188 -8.12 2.63 -9.07
N LEU A 189 -9.41 2.27 -9.13
CA LEU A 189 -9.86 0.96 -9.61
C LEU A 189 -10.31 1.06 -11.08
N VAL A 190 -9.61 0.36 -11.97
CA VAL A 190 -9.91 0.27 -13.40
C VAL A 190 -10.36 -1.15 -13.73
N TYR A 191 -11.68 -1.34 -13.76
CA TYR A 191 -12.27 -2.66 -13.97
C TYR A 191 -12.29 -3.08 -15.44
N SER A 192 -12.14 -4.38 -15.68
CA SER A 192 -12.32 -5.02 -17.00
C SER A 192 -11.58 -4.32 -18.15
N ILE A 193 -10.31 -3.97 -17.93
CA ILE A 193 -9.54 -3.16 -18.89
C ILE A 193 -9.40 -3.83 -20.27
N GLY A 194 -9.36 -5.17 -20.30
CA GLY A 194 -9.32 -5.96 -21.54
C GLY A 194 -10.59 -5.85 -22.40
N HIS A 195 -11.71 -5.43 -21.80
CA HIS A 195 -13.00 -5.21 -22.48
C HIS A 195 -13.32 -3.73 -22.69
N THR A 196 -12.41 -2.82 -22.35
CA THR A 196 -12.62 -1.38 -22.46
C THR A 196 -12.20 -0.87 -23.85
N PRO A 197 -13.09 -0.20 -24.61
CA PRO A 197 -12.77 0.38 -25.92
C PRO A 197 -11.62 1.41 -25.88
N PRO A 198 -10.90 1.63 -27.00
CA PRO A 198 -9.75 2.52 -27.03
C PRO A 198 -10.02 3.97 -26.57
N ASP A 199 -11.14 4.55 -26.98
CA ASP A 199 -11.58 5.89 -26.58
C ASP A 199 -11.84 5.98 -25.07
N ALA A 200 -12.53 4.98 -24.50
CA ALA A 200 -12.74 4.88 -23.06
C ALA A 200 -11.43 4.69 -22.28
N ARG A 201 -10.46 3.94 -22.82
CA ARG A 201 -9.11 3.82 -22.22
C ARG A 201 -8.37 5.16 -22.17
N MET A 202 -8.52 6.00 -23.20
CA MET A 202 -7.97 7.36 -23.18
C MET A 202 -8.63 8.21 -22.10
N GLN A 203 -9.96 8.13 -21.94
CA GLN A 203 -10.67 8.85 -20.88
C GLN A 203 -10.25 8.41 -19.47
N ILE A 204 -9.96 7.11 -19.28
CA ILE A 204 -9.41 6.61 -18.00
C ILE A 204 -8.06 7.25 -17.70
N LEU A 205 -7.16 7.33 -18.69
CA LEU A 205 -5.85 7.97 -18.51
C LEU A 205 -5.99 9.46 -18.17
N GLU A 206 -6.86 10.18 -18.88
CA GLU A 206 -7.08 11.61 -18.62
C GLU A 206 -7.77 11.86 -17.27
N GLY A 207 -8.73 11.02 -16.87
CA GLY A 207 -9.34 11.07 -15.54
C GLY A 207 -8.32 10.79 -14.43
N TRP A 208 -7.40 9.85 -14.67
CA TRP A 208 -6.31 9.56 -13.74
C TRP A 208 -5.34 10.74 -13.59
N LYS A 209 -4.91 11.34 -14.71
CA LYS A 209 -4.12 12.59 -14.69
C LYS A 209 -4.85 13.69 -13.94
N LYS A 210 -6.16 13.84 -14.18
CA LYS A 210 -6.97 14.89 -13.56
C LYS A 210 -7.03 14.75 -12.05
N ARG A 211 -7.23 13.54 -11.52
CA ARG A 211 -7.21 13.26 -10.08
C ARG A 211 -5.84 13.61 -9.47
N LEU A 212 -4.76 13.25 -10.12
CA LEU A 212 -3.40 13.51 -9.66
C LEU A 212 -3.05 15.00 -9.54
N GLU A 213 -3.82 15.88 -10.16
CA GLU A 213 -3.64 17.33 -10.01
C GLU A 213 -3.82 17.82 -8.58
N THR A 214 -4.71 17.18 -7.80
CA THR A 214 -5.07 17.59 -6.43
C THR A 214 -4.98 16.42 -5.44
N VAL A 215 -4.33 15.30 -5.81
CA VAL A 215 -4.27 14.07 -4.99
C VAL A 215 -3.75 14.29 -3.57
N TRP A 216 -2.87 15.27 -3.38
CA TRP A 216 -2.33 15.58 -2.04
C TRP A 216 -3.38 16.17 -1.09
N GLU A 217 -4.43 16.79 -1.62
CA GLU A 217 -5.49 17.42 -0.84
C GLU A 217 -6.59 16.42 -0.44
N GLU A 218 -6.58 15.21 -1.01
CA GLU A 218 -7.58 14.19 -0.73
C GLU A 218 -7.57 13.74 0.73
N THR A 219 -8.77 13.58 1.28
CA THR A 219 -9.02 12.91 2.57
C THR A 219 -8.68 11.42 2.44
N PRO A 220 -7.87 10.85 3.34
CA PRO A 220 -7.56 9.42 3.31
C PRO A 220 -8.75 8.55 3.73
N LEU A 221 -8.67 7.26 3.41
CA LEU A 221 -9.56 6.22 3.90
C LEU A 221 -9.52 6.13 5.43
N TYR A 222 -10.64 5.69 6.01
CA TYR A 222 -10.73 5.51 7.45
C TYR A 222 -10.18 4.15 7.89
N PHE A 223 -9.40 4.17 8.96
CA PHE A 223 -9.00 2.99 9.74
C PHE A 223 -9.22 3.30 11.22
N ALA A 224 -9.52 2.27 12.02
CA ALA A 224 -9.62 2.44 13.47
C ALA A 224 -8.28 2.99 14.02
N PRO A 225 -8.26 4.16 14.69
CA PRO A 225 -7.05 4.71 15.28
C PRO A 225 -6.48 3.78 16.34
N SER A 226 -5.16 3.70 16.47
CA SER A 226 -4.51 2.84 17.45
C SER A 226 -4.84 3.22 18.90
N SER A 227 -5.26 4.48 19.12
CA SER A 227 -5.71 4.99 20.43
C SER A 227 -6.97 4.31 20.96
N LEU A 228 -7.72 3.60 20.11
CA LEU A 228 -8.88 2.78 20.50
C LEU A 228 -8.49 1.45 21.15
N PHE A 229 -7.20 1.09 21.15
CA PHE A 229 -6.70 -0.22 21.60
C PHE A 229 -5.73 -0.08 22.78
N ASP A 230 -5.69 -1.11 23.62
CA ASP A 230 -4.67 -1.27 24.66
C ASP A 230 -3.45 -1.99 24.08
N LEU A 231 -2.47 -1.22 23.60
CA LEU A 231 -1.31 -1.71 22.84
C LEU A 231 -0.21 -2.33 23.73
N ASN A 232 -0.56 -3.36 24.48
CA ASN A 232 0.38 -4.13 25.30
C ASN A 232 0.01 -5.62 25.34
N PHE A 233 1.00 -6.47 25.64
CA PHE A 233 0.83 -7.91 25.71
C PHE A 233 -0.16 -8.36 26.79
N GLN A 234 -0.21 -7.65 27.93
CA GLN A 234 -1.10 -8.02 29.04
C GLN A 234 -2.59 -7.87 28.67
N ALA A 235 -2.92 -6.84 27.88
CA ALA A 235 -4.26 -6.60 27.35
C ALA A 235 -4.53 -7.35 26.03
N GLY A 236 -3.53 -8.05 25.48
CA GLY A 236 -3.67 -8.81 24.24
C GLY A 236 -3.89 -7.95 22.99
N PHE A 237 -3.50 -6.67 23.01
CA PHE A 237 -3.73 -5.72 21.90
C PHE A 237 -5.22 -5.56 21.53
N LEU A 238 -6.13 -5.76 22.50
CA LEU A 238 -7.56 -5.66 22.28
C LEU A 238 -8.04 -4.20 22.31
N MET A 239 -9.20 -3.96 21.69
CA MET A 239 -9.89 -2.67 21.79
C MET A 239 -10.27 -2.38 23.24
N LYS A 240 -10.13 -1.14 23.68
CA LYS A 240 -10.43 -0.70 25.05
C LYS A 240 -11.88 -1.00 25.44
N LYS A 241 -12.12 -1.34 26.70
CA LYS A 241 -13.47 -1.74 27.17
C LYS A 241 -14.51 -0.65 26.98
N GLU A 242 -14.16 0.59 27.30
CA GLU A 242 -15.01 1.77 27.12
C GLU A 242 -15.41 1.96 25.65
N VAL A 243 -14.46 1.78 24.72
CA VAL A 243 -14.72 1.86 23.28
C VAL A 243 -15.65 0.72 22.86
N GLN A 244 -15.45 -0.51 23.36
CA GLN A 244 -16.34 -1.63 23.06
C GLN A 244 -17.79 -1.35 23.49
N GLU A 245 -17.99 -0.80 24.70
CA GLU A 245 -19.32 -0.45 25.21
C GLU A 245 -19.99 0.63 24.38
N GLU A 246 -19.25 1.66 23.98
CA GLU A 246 -19.75 2.69 23.06
C GLU A 246 -20.16 2.09 21.70
N GLN A 247 -19.32 1.20 21.16
CA GLN A 247 -19.59 0.58 19.87
C GLN A 247 -20.81 -0.34 19.88
N LYS A 248 -21.24 -0.91 21.02
CA LYS A 248 -22.42 -1.80 21.08
C LYS A 248 -23.68 -1.16 20.48
N LYS A 249 -23.85 0.15 20.66
CA LYS A 249 -25.01 0.93 20.17
C LYS A 249 -25.01 1.16 18.66
N ASN A 250 -23.88 0.99 17.99
CA ASN A 250 -23.73 1.28 16.57
C ASN A 250 -24.22 0.11 15.70
N LYS A 251 -24.89 0.43 14.59
CA LYS A 251 -25.33 -0.56 13.59
C LYS A 251 -24.17 -1.14 12.77
N PHE A 252 -23.17 -0.31 12.48
CA PHE A 252 -22.01 -0.68 11.68
C PHE A 252 -20.79 -0.90 12.57
N GLY A 253 -19.87 -1.73 12.11
CA GLY A 253 -18.52 -1.79 12.66
C GLY A 253 -17.71 -0.56 12.30
N LEU A 254 -16.42 -0.54 12.68
CA LEU A 254 -15.54 0.60 12.43
C LEU A 254 -14.95 0.58 11.03
N SER A 255 -14.65 -0.60 10.51
CA SER A 255 -13.99 -0.83 9.21
C SER A 255 -14.18 -2.29 8.76
N VAL A 256 -13.60 -2.69 7.62
CA VAL A 256 -13.67 -4.08 7.12
C VAL A 256 -13.11 -5.07 8.14
N GLY A 257 -11.87 -4.89 8.61
CA GLY A 257 -11.28 -5.82 9.60
C GLY A 257 -11.72 -5.57 11.03
N HIS A 258 -12.31 -4.41 11.33
CA HIS A 258 -12.93 -4.12 12.63
C HIS A 258 -14.45 -4.03 12.48
N HIS A 259 -15.06 -5.03 11.86
CA HIS A 259 -16.50 -5.09 11.65
C HIS A 259 -17.26 -5.48 12.93
N LEU A 260 -16.59 -6.06 13.93
CA LEU A 260 -17.13 -6.38 15.26
C LEU A 260 -18.37 -7.30 15.24
N GLY A 261 -18.47 -8.18 14.24
CA GLY A 261 -19.65 -9.01 14.00
C GLY A 261 -20.87 -8.24 13.46
N LYS A 262 -20.69 -6.97 13.09
CA LYS A 262 -21.73 -6.07 12.58
C LYS A 262 -21.59 -5.85 11.07
N SER A 263 -22.52 -5.06 10.49
CA SER A 263 -22.40 -4.62 9.10
C SER A 263 -21.13 -3.81 8.89
N ILE A 264 -20.42 -4.08 7.80
CA ILE A 264 -19.26 -3.29 7.38
C ILE A 264 -19.77 -1.92 6.86
N PRO A 265 -19.13 -0.78 7.23
CA PRO A 265 -19.44 0.50 6.61
C PRO A 265 -19.22 0.44 5.09
N ALA A 266 -20.19 0.94 4.32
CA ALA A 266 -20.13 0.90 2.86
C ALA A 266 -18.84 1.54 2.33
N ASP A 267 -18.19 0.85 1.40
CA ASP A 267 -16.98 1.31 0.71
C ASP A 267 -15.82 1.76 1.62
N ASN A 268 -15.71 1.22 2.84
CA ASN A 268 -14.67 1.59 3.80
C ASN A 268 -13.22 1.55 3.25
N GLN A 269 -12.95 0.73 2.23
CA GLN A 269 -11.62 0.60 1.60
C GLN A 269 -11.56 1.16 0.16
N ILE A 270 -12.66 1.76 -0.29
CA ILE A 270 -12.79 2.33 -1.65
C ILE A 270 -13.07 3.83 -1.60
N LYS A 271 -13.81 4.31 -0.59
CA LYS A 271 -14.21 5.70 -0.43
C LYS A 271 -13.84 6.27 0.93
N ALA A 272 -13.33 7.50 0.90
CA ALA A 272 -13.11 8.27 2.11
C ALA A 272 -14.47 8.66 2.73
N ARG A 273 -14.47 8.90 4.05
CA ARG A 273 -15.66 9.45 4.70
C ARG A 273 -15.90 10.87 4.18
N LYS A 274 -17.17 11.17 3.86
CA LYS A 274 -17.62 12.53 3.57
C LYS A 274 -17.64 13.37 4.83
#